data_AF-A0A960NIZ5-F1
#
_entry.id   AF-A0A960NIZ5-F1
#
_cell.length_a   1.000
_cell.length_b   1.000
_cell.length_c   1.000
_cell.angle_alpha   90.00
_cell.angle_beta   90.00
_cell.angle_gamma   90.00
#
_symmetry.space_group_name_H-M   'P 1'
#
loop_
_entity.id
_entity.type
_entity.pdbx_description
1 polymer ?
#
loop_
_entity_poly.entity_id
_entity_poly.type
_entity_poly.pdbx_seq_one_letter_code
_entity_poly.pdbx_strand_id
1 'polypeptide(L)'
;KVKPKLITVGGSLNPGESQTLTVFAENTSGGSDTKVYTYTLSSGASITNLSGYYQYPSTVTTNDDVWVNIGASPVGAATSADVVYCPGSCAGDWDVAPMSYDFTTNGVDMWHVNLGKFAAGVSVQYAIVVRDGNGTEMWESNGGANYSFTVSGGGGGSTNTGGSLPPSTNPSFGQAGTKTVDGANNSEWGTNNLIAIDLANDDPRSLGDNWTMHETPADITHLWAAWDDNNLYLAWQFADITDWIDGANYGSGDALGNNQGILQFISIDTGAGGSSSNMWGKNDSFTSTLPDYQVAIRSDLWSGASYISKSVGGVFAGDESLGTNYLTFAMAGINAAQVVGNNAASSLWGVPDVDNYLNDPNTALTDYITHNKGRDTFYEMSIPLTALGLTRSSLEANGIGVFINVGSQSSLDTIPNDGATLDTPGVEVYNSSFEWSDYDVFTSPFARVVK
;
A
#
# COMPACT_ATOMS: atom_id res chain seq x y z
N LYS A 1 14.78 -74.10 -17.54
CA LYS A 1 14.70 -72.68 -17.15
C LYS A 1 13.86 -71.97 -18.21
N VAL A 2 12.59 -71.68 -17.90
CA VAL A 2 11.71 -70.91 -18.79
C VAL A 2 12.21 -69.48 -18.79
N LYS A 3 12.65 -68.95 -19.94
CA LYS A 3 12.93 -67.52 -20.08
C LYS A 3 11.57 -66.82 -20.21
N PRO A 4 11.22 -65.83 -19.37
CA PRO A 4 10.00 -65.07 -19.58
C PRO A 4 10.08 -64.38 -20.95
N LYS A 5 9.01 -64.50 -21.73
CA LYS A 5 8.87 -63.79 -23.01
C LYS A 5 8.05 -62.53 -22.72
N LEU A 6 8.67 -61.36 -22.83
CA LEU A 6 7.98 -60.09 -22.71
C LEU A 6 7.08 -59.93 -23.94
N ILE A 7 5.77 -59.77 -23.72
CA ILE A 7 4.82 -59.39 -24.75
C ILE A 7 4.40 -57.96 -24.41
N THR A 8 4.81 -57.01 -25.24
CA THR A 8 4.35 -55.62 -25.16
C THR A 8 3.17 -55.46 -26.12
N VAL A 9 2.01 -55.09 -25.58
CA VAL A 9 0.83 -54.71 -26.35
C VAL A 9 0.69 -53.19 -26.21
N GLY A 10 0.55 -52.47 -27.33
CA GLY A 10 0.61 -51.00 -27.34
C GLY A 10 -0.34 -50.34 -28.33
N GLY A 11 -0.91 -49.23 -27.89
CA GLY A 11 -1.76 -48.25 -28.56
C GLY A 11 -2.25 -47.25 -27.50
N SER A 12 -2.57 -46.00 -27.87
CA SER A 12 -3.22 -45.05 -26.96
C SER A 12 -4.64 -45.54 -26.64
N LEU A 13 -5.05 -45.55 -25.37
CA LEU A 13 -6.45 -45.71 -24.98
C LEU A 13 -7.02 -44.35 -24.59
N ASN A 14 -8.23 -44.03 -25.04
CA ASN A 14 -8.98 -42.90 -24.51
C ASN A 14 -9.56 -43.26 -23.12
N PRO A 15 -9.85 -42.28 -22.25
CA PRO A 15 -10.50 -42.52 -20.97
C PRO A 15 -11.81 -43.32 -21.14
N GLY A 16 -11.99 -44.38 -20.33
CA GLY A 16 -13.13 -45.29 -20.42
C GLY A 16 -12.99 -46.43 -21.44
N GLU A 17 -11.99 -46.39 -22.34
CA GLU A 17 -11.72 -47.48 -23.26
C GLU A 17 -11.02 -48.66 -22.56
N SER A 18 -11.30 -49.86 -23.06
CA SER A 18 -10.68 -51.09 -22.59
C SER A 18 -9.98 -51.81 -23.74
N GLN A 19 -8.82 -52.41 -23.45
CA GLN A 19 -8.14 -53.32 -24.35
C GLN A 19 -8.02 -54.70 -23.72
N THR A 20 -8.31 -55.73 -24.51
CA THR A 20 -8.26 -57.12 -24.05
C THR A 20 -7.13 -57.86 -24.75
N LEU A 21 -6.21 -58.44 -23.97
CA LEU A 21 -5.20 -59.38 -24.43
C LEU A 21 -5.69 -60.81 -24.14
N THR A 22 -5.82 -61.61 -25.19
CA THR A 22 -6.07 -63.05 -25.06
C THR A 22 -4.78 -63.82 -25.33
N VAL A 23 -4.33 -64.59 -24.35
CA VAL A 23 -3.17 -65.49 -24.45
C VAL A 23 -3.70 -66.92 -24.57
N PHE A 24 -3.36 -67.58 -25.67
CA PHE A 24 -3.77 -68.95 -25.98
C PHE A 24 -2.54 -69.85 -26.16
N ALA A 25 -2.61 -71.07 -25.62
CA ALA A 25 -1.61 -72.11 -25.89
C ALA A 25 -2.30 -73.46 -26.10
N GLU A 26 -1.85 -74.23 -27.08
CA GLU A 26 -2.31 -75.58 -27.35
C GLU A 26 -1.12 -76.51 -27.55
N ASN A 27 -1.23 -77.73 -27.05
CA ASN A 27 -0.22 -78.77 -27.25
C ASN A 27 -0.60 -79.68 -28.43
N THR A 28 0.39 -80.45 -28.90
CA THR A 28 0.23 -81.35 -30.06
C THR A 28 -0.74 -82.51 -29.84
N SER A 29 -1.24 -82.69 -28.60
CA SER A 29 -2.25 -83.70 -28.25
C SER A 29 -3.67 -83.11 -28.18
N GLY A 30 -3.87 -81.85 -28.58
CA GLY A 30 -5.16 -81.16 -28.61
C GLY A 30 -5.60 -80.56 -27.28
N GLY A 31 -4.71 -80.48 -26.28
CA GLY A 31 -4.99 -79.81 -25.02
C GLY A 31 -4.68 -78.32 -25.10
N SER A 32 -5.67 -77.46 -24.85
CA SER A 32 -5.52 -76.01 -24.91
C SER A 32 -5.81 -75.31 -23.58
N ASP A 33 -5.17 -74.16 -23.36
CA ASP A 33 -5.46 -73.22 -22.27
C ASP A 33 -5.56 -71.79 -22.81
N THR A 34 -6.46 -71.00 -22.23
CA THR A 34 -6.70 -69.60 -22.63
C THR A 34 -6.78 -68.71 -21.40
N LYS A 35 -6.08 -67.56 -21.45
CA LYS A 35 -6.16 -66.55 -20.40
C LYS A 35 -6.39 -65.17 -21.00
N VAL A 36 -7.38 -64.48 -20.44
CA VAL A 36 -7.82 -63.16 -20.91
C VAL A 36 -7.44 -62.11 -19.86
N TYR A 37 -6.80 -61.04 -20.32
CA TYR A 37 -6.44 -59.88 -19.52
C TYR A 37 -7.13 -58.65 -20.12
N THR A 38 -7.98 -57.98 -19.35
CA THR A 38 -8.62 -56.73 -19.77
C THR A 38 -8.01 -55.58 -19.00
N TYR A 39 -7.58 -54.55 -19.71
CA TYR A 39 -7.05 -53.31 -19.17
C TYR A 39 -8.04 -52.20 -19.53
N THR A 40 -8.53 -51.48 -18.53
CA THR A 40 -9.43 -50.32 -18.72
C THR A 40 -8.70 -49.08 -18.23
N LEU A 41 -8.63 -48.03 -19.06
CA LEU A 41 -8.18 -46.73 -18.60
C LEU A 41 -9.34 -46.08 -17.83
N SER A 42 -9.21 -45.96 -16.50
CA SER A 42 -10.25 -45.35 -15.66
C SER A 42 -10.53 -43.91 -16.09
N SER A 43 -11.80 -43.58 -16.35
CA SER A 43 -12.24 -42.20 -16.53
C SER A 43 -11.89 -41.39 -15.27
N GLY A 44 -11.28 -40.22 -15.44
CA GLY A 44 -11.05 -39.29 -14.33
C GLY A 44 -12.37 -38.86 -13.71
N ALA A 45 -12.37 -38.49 -12.42
CA ALA A 45 -13.56 -37.90 -11.81
C ALA A 45 -13.91 -36.60 -12.58
N SER A 46 -15.19 -36.41 -12.90
CA SER A 46 -15.63 -35.22 -13.64
C SER A 46 -15.86 -34.05 -12.71
N ILE A 47 -15.43 -32.86 -13.14
CA ILE A 47 -15.75 -31.61 -12.46
C ILE A 47 -17.26 -31.38 -12.57
N THR A 48 -17.90 -31.11 -11.43
CA THR A 48 -19.33 -30.83 -11.37
C THR A 48 -19.65 -29.37 -11.08
N ASN A 49 -18.72 -28.62 -10.47
CA ASN A 49 -18.94 -27.23 -10.11
C ASN A 49 -17.62 -26.45 -9.97
N LEU A 50 -17.64 -25.17 -10.34
CA LEU A 50 -16.63 -24.18 -9.99
C LEU A 50 -17.18 -23.21 -8.93
N SER A 51 -16.34 -22.78 -8.01
CA SER A 51 -16.77 -21.90 -6.91
C SER A 51 -15.59 -21.13 -6.31
N GLY A 52 -15.85 -20.15 -5.44
CA GLY A 52 -14.81 -19.46 -4.69
C GLY A 52 -13.83 -18.69 -5.57
N TYR A 53 -14.30 -18.19 -6.72
CA TYR A 53 -13.48 -17.32 -7.56
C TYR A 53 -13.24 -15.98 -6.86
N TYR A 54 -12.02 -15.46 -6.93
CA TYR A 54 -11.72 -14.08 -6.59
C TYR A 54 -10.38 -13.65 -7.20
N GLN A 55 -10.25 -12.35 -7.44
CA GLN A 55 -9.03 -11.70 -7.90
C GLN A 55 -8.52 -10.78 -6.78
N TYR A 56 -7.20 -10.78 -6.58
CA TYR A 56 -6.52 -10.00 -5.55
C TYR A 56 -5.30 -9.28 -6.16
N PRO A 57 -5.04 -8.02 -5.80
CA PRO A 57 -5.90 -7.14 -5.00
C PRO A 57 -7.15 -6.70 -5.77
N SER A 58 -8.29 -6.47 -5.09
CA SER A 58 -9.56 -6.11 -5.76
C SER A 58 -9.50 -4.77 -6.51
N THR A 59 -8.53 -3.93 -6.15
CA THR A 59 -8.13 -2.72 -6.87
C THR A 59 -6.68 -2.92 -7.28
N VAL A 60 -6.38 -2.80 -8.58
CA VAL A 60 -5.06 -3.12 -9.13
C VAL A 60 -4.34 -1.83 -9.53
N THR A 61 -3.12 -1.65 -9.04
CA THR A 61 -2.20 -0.57 -9.40
C THR A 61 -1.04 -1.13 -10.22
N THR A 62 -0.20 -0.26 -10.80
CA THR A 62 1.04 -0.66 -11.49
C THR A 62 2.03 -1.42 -10.60
N ASN A 63 1.89 -1.29 -9.28
CA ASN A 63 2.80 -1.90 -8.31
C ASN A 63 2.34 -3.29 -7.87
N ASP A 64 1.09 -3.66 -8.15
CA ASP A 64 0.48 -4.90 -7.68
C ASP A 64 0.77 -6.08 -8.60
N ASP A 65 1.18 -7.19 -7.98
CA ASP A 65 1.08 -8.49 -8.62
C ASP A 65 -0.38 -8.96 -8.57
N VAL A 66 -0.94 -9.30 -9.73
CA VAL A 66 -2.34 -9.72 -9.83
C VAL A 66 -2.47 -11.22 -9.65
N TRP A 67 -3.20 -11.62 -8.62
CA TRP A 67 -3.53 -13.02 -8.33
C TRP A 67 -4.97 -13.34 -8.71
N VAL A 68 -5.17 -14.48 -9.38
CA VAL A 68 -6.50 -15.02 -9.70
C VAL A 68 -6.64 -16.40 -9.06
N ASN A 69 -7.78 -16.65 -8.42
CA ASN A 69 -8.05 -17.86 -7.66
C ASN A 69 -9.38 -18.48 -8.11
N ILE A 70 -9.47 -19.82 -8.07
CA ILE A 70 -10.73 -20.55 -8.29
C ILE A 70 -10.73 -21.89 -7.55
N GLY A 71 -11.91 -22.36 -7.17
CA GLY A 71 -12.13 -23.68 -6.60
C GLY A 71 -12.87 -24.62 -7.55
N ALA A 72 -12.47 -25.88 -7.61
CA ALA A 72 -13.10 -26.93 -8.39
C ALA A 72 -13.57 -28.11 -7.52
N SER A 73 -14.76 -28.65 -7.81
CA SER A 73 -15.31 -29.80 -7.10
C SER A 73 -15.89 -30.87 -8.03
N PRO A 74 -15.91 -32.15 -7.62
CA PRO A 74 -15.40 -32.69 -6.35
C PRO A 74 -13.86 -32.73 -6.28
N VAL A 75 -13.32 -32.84 -5.07
CA VAL A 75 -11.86 -33.00 -4.82
C VAL A 75 -11.28 -34.11 -5.70
N GLY A 76 -10.16 -33.81 -6.37
CA GLY A 76 -9.43 -34.71 -7.25
C GLY A 76 -10.03 -34.85 -8.66
N ALA A 77 -11.09 -34.11 -9.00
CA ALA A 77 -11.65 -34.11 -10.36
C ALA A 77 -10.86 -33.22 -11.32
N ALA A 78 -10.43 -32.03 -10.86
CA ALA A 78 -9.64 -31.11 -11.67
C ALA A 78 -8.20 -31.60 -11.80
N THR A 79 -7.70 -31.68 -13.03
CA THR A 79 -6.31 -32.07 -13.33
C THR A 79 -5.45 -30.87 -13.74
N SER A 80 -6.06 -29.78 -14.20
CA SER A 80 -5.37 -28.53 -14.53
C SER A 80 -6.36 -27.36 -14.52
N ALA A 81 -5.86 -26.15 -14.27
CA ALA A 81 -6.60 -24.91 -14.48
C ALA A 81 -5.70 -23.87 -15.15
N ASP A 82 -6.27 -23.00 -15.97
CA ASP A 82 -5.58 -21.87 -16.59
C ASP A 82 -6.42 -20.61 -16.49
N VAL A 83 -5.75 -19.46 -16.44
CA VAL A 83 -6.37 -18.16 -16.71
C VAL A 83 -6.06 -17.78 -18.14
N VAL A 84 -7.11 -17.50 -18.91
CA VAL A 84 -7.02 -16.96 -20.26
C VAL A 84 -7.28 -15.46 -20.17
N TYR A 85 -6.32 -14.63 -20.53
CA TYR A 85 -6.37 -13.19 -20.28
C TYR A 85 -5.85 -12.36 -21.46
N CYS A 86 -6.29 -11.11 -21.51
CA CYS A 86 -5.88 -10.15 -22.51
C CYS A 86 -5.68 -8.78 -21.84
N PRO A 87 -4.45 -8.23 -21.85
CA PRO A 87 -4.20 -6.84 -21.47
C PRO A 87 -4.46 -5.89 -22.65
N GLY A 88 -5.33 -4.89 -22.45
CA GLY A 88 -5.56 -3.82 -23.42
C GLY A 88 -6.63 -4.14 -24.47
N SER A 89 -6.29 -4.01 -25.76
CA SER A 89 -7.26 -4.21 -26.84
C SER A 89 -7.44 -5.70 -27.16
N CYS A 90 -8.57 -6.28 -26.73
CA CYS A 90 -8.83 -7.72 -26.85
C CYS A 90 -9.39 -8.16 -28.20
N ALA A 91 -8.64 -7.88 -29.26
CA ALA A 91 -8.87 -8.41 -30.60
C ALA A 91 -7.80 -9.47 -30.91
N GLY A 92 -8.23 -10.73 -31.12
CA GLY A 92 -7.35 -11.84 -31.47
C GLY A 92 -7.20 -12.87 -30.34
N ASP A 93 -6.11 -13.64 -30.39
CA ASP A 93 -5.80 -14.69 -29.42
C ASP A 93 -5.44 -14.08 -28.05
N TRP A 94 -5.86 -14.73 -26.97
CA TRP A 94 -5.62 -14.30 -25.59
C TRP A 94 -4.44 -15.10 -25.00
N ASP A 95 -3.69 -14.48 -24.10
CA ASP A 95 -2.60 -15.13 -23.36
C ASP A 95 -3.17 -16.18 -22.39
N VAL A 96 -2.38 -17.21 -22.11
CA VAL A 96 -2.77 -18.32 -21.21
C VAL A 96 -1.72 -18.47 -20.11
N ALA A 97 -2.14 -18.32 -18.86
CA ALA A 97 -1.32 -18.52 -17.68
C ALA A 97 -1.77 -19.76 -16.90
N PRO A 98 -0.92 -20.79 -16.75
CA PRO A 98 -1.28 -22.00 -16.02
C PRO A 98 -1.39 -21.73 -14.51
N MET A 99 -2.47 -22.20 -13.91
CA MET A 99 -2.70 -22.14 -12.47
C MET A 99 -2.03 -23.31 -11.76
N SER A 100 -1.53 -23.04 -10.56
CA SER A 100 -1.00 -24.05 -9.65
C SER A 100 -2.07 -24.44 -8.63
N TYR A 101 -2.09 -25.71 -8.24
CA TYR A 101 -2.88 -26.16 -7.10
C TYR A 101 -2.33 -25.50 -5.82
N ASP A 102 -3.23 -25.00 -4.98
CA ASP A 102 -2.90 -24.33 -3.71
C ASP A 102 -3.22 -25.25 -2.51
N PHE A 103 -4.50 -25.49 -2.23
CA PHE A 103 -4.95 -26.36 -1.14
C PHE A 103 -6.38 -26.89 -1.35
N THR A 104 -6.77 -27.91 -0.58
CA THR A 104 -8.15 -28.40 -0.52
C THR A 104 -8.86 -27.84 0.71
N THR A 105 -10.07 -27.31 0.55
CA THR A 105 -10.94 -26.89 1.66
C THR A 105 -12.40 -27.17 1.37
N ASN A 106 -13.18 -27.57 2.37
CA ASN A 106 -14.64 -27.78 2.27
C ASN A 106 -15.10 -28.63 1.06
N GLY A 107 -14.31 -29.61 0.63
CA GLY A 107 -14.63 -30.47 -0.51
C GLY A 107 -14.36 -29.85 -1.89
N VAL A 108 -13.51 -28.81 -1.95
CA VAL A 108 -13.12 -28.08 -3.16
C VAL A 108 -11.59 -27.99 -3.23
N ASP A 109 -11.01 -28.22 -4.41
CA ASP A 109 -9.59 -27.98 -4.67
C ASP A 109 -9.40 -26.55 -5.19
N MET A 110 -8.60 -25.76 -4.48
CA MET A 110 -8.28 -24.38 -4.82
C MET A 110 -7.05 -24.30 -5.70
N TRP A 111 -7.13 -23.43 -6.71
CA TRP A 111 -6.09 -23.16 -7.69
C TRP A 111 -5.83 -21.66 -7.74
N HIS A 112 -4.57 -21.28 -7.99
CA HIS A 112 -4.17 -19.89 -8.10
C HIS A 112 -3.16 -19.64 -9.22
N VAL A 113 -3.06 -18.38 -9.67
CA VAL A 113 -1.95 -17.93 -10.54
C VAL A 113 -1.64 -16.47 -10.24
N ASN A 114 -0.35 -16.12 -10.29
CA ASN A 114 0.11 -14.75 -10.33
C ASN A 114 0.33 -14.36 -11.81
N LEU A 115 -0.48 -13.43 -12.32
CA LEU A 115 -0.38 -12.89 -13.67
C LEU A 115 0.73 -11.84 -13.80
N GLY A 116 1.35 -11.44 -12.69
CA GLY A 116 2.35 -10.38 -12.60
C GLY A 116 1.72 -9.00 -12.60
N LYS A 117 2.51 -8.02 -13.00
CA LYS A 117 2.15 -6.60 -13.02
C LYS A 117 1.76 -6.16 -14.41
N PHE A 118 0.92 -5.14 -14.47
CA PHE A 118 0.43 -4.56 -15.72
C PHE A 118 0.70 -3.04 -15.74
N ALA A 119 0.76 -2.46 -16.93
CA ALA A 119 0.98 -1.02 -17.08
C ALA A 119 -0.27 -0.21 -16.70
N ALA A 120 -0.08 1.04 -16.27
CA ALA A 120 -1.15 1.97 -15.93
C ALA A 120 -2.16 2.15 -17.08
N GLY A 121 -3.43 2.30 -16.74
CA GLY A 121 -4.53 2.49 -17.69
C GLY A 121 -4.89 1.25 -18.51
N VAL A 122 -4.15 0.14 -18.37
CA VAL A 122 -4.48 -1.12 -19.03
C VAL A 122 -5.73 -1.71 -18.39
N SER A 123 -6.75 -1.96 -19.20
CA SER A 123 -7.86 -2.83 -18.82
C SER A 123 -7.49 -4.26 -19.20
N VAL A 124 -7.48 -5.16 -18.22
CA VAL A 124 -7.23 -6.58 -18.43
C VAL A 124 -8.56 -7.31 -18.36
N GLN A 125 -8.89 -8.07 -19.40
CA GLN A 125 -10.02 -9.00 -19.38
C GLN A 125 -9.51 -10.43 -19.21
N TYR A 126 -10.25 -11.27 -18.49
CA TYR A 126 -9.87 -12.66 -18.29
C TYR A 126 -11.05 -13.60 -18.03
N ALA A 127 -10.83 -14.89 -18.29
CA ALA A 127 -11.70 -16.00 -17.92
C ALA A 127 -10.85 -17.16 -17.40
N ILE A 128 -11.47 -18.08 -16.67
CA ILE A 128 -10.77 -19.21 -16.04
C ILE A 128 -11.31 -20.49 -16.65
N VAL A 129 -10.42 -21.41 -17.04
CA VAL A 129 -10.78 -22.73 -17.54
C VAL A 129 -10.18 -23.80 -16.65
N VAL A 130 -11.00 -24.75 -16.21
CA VAL A 130 -10.58 -25.90 -15.42
C VAL A 130 -10.89 -27.17 -16.20
N ARG A 131 -9.94 -28.11 -16.24
CA ARG A 131 -10.06 -29.38 -16.98
C ARG A 131 -10.05 -30.58 -16.07
N ASP A 132 -10.90 -31.55 -16.38
CA ASP A 132 -10.94 -32.84 -15.69
C ASP A 132 -10.03 -33.89 -16.34
N GLY A 133 -9.86 -35.04 -15.68
CA GLY A 133 -9.05 -36.15 -16.21
C GLY A 133 -9.60 -36.82 -17.48
N ASN A 134 -10.77 -36.42 -17.95
CA ASN A 134 -11.34 -36.84 -19.24
C ASN A 134 -11.10 -35.81 -20.35
N GLY A 135 -10.47 -34.67 -20.03
CA GLY A 135 -10.26 -33.55 -20.94
C GLY A 135 -11.46 -32.62 -21.10
N THR A 136 -12.48 -32.74 -20.24
CA THR A 136 -13.65 -31.85 -20.24
C THR A 136 -13.27 -30.50 -19.67
N GLU A 137 -13.60 -29.41 -20.38
CA GLU A 137 -13.38 -28.05 -19.92
C GLU A 137 -14.64 -27.48 -19.25
N MET A 138 -14.46 -26.86 -18.08
CA MET A 138 -15.47 -26.02 -17.45
C MET A 138 -14.94 -24.59 -17.36
N TRP A 139 -15.72 -23.64 -17.87
CA TRP A 139 -15.32 -22.23 -17.96
C TRP A 139 -16.05 -21.39 -16.92
N GLU A 140 -15.28 -20.58 -16.19
CA GLU A 140 -15.79 -19.49 -15.37
C GLU A 140 -15.46 -18.16 -16.07
N SER A 141 -16.48 -17.59 -16.70
CA SER A 141 -16.38 -16.43 -17.60
C SER A 141 -17.40 -15.34 -17.25
N ASN A 142 -17.85 -15.27 -15.99
CA ASN A 142 -18.85 -14.29 -15.55
C ASN A 142 -20.11 -14.31 -16.44
N GLY A 143 -20.64 -15.52 -16.69
CA GLY A 143 -21.79 -15.71 -17.59
C GLY A 143 -21.53 -15.37 -19.06
N GLY A 144 -20.27 -15.38 -19.50
CA GLY A 144 -19.86 -15.05 -20.88
C GLY A 144 -19.43 -13.61 -21.11
N ALA A 145 -19.46 -12.75 -20.08
CA ALA A 145 -19.01 -11.36 -20.15
C ALA A 145 -17.50 -11.18 -19.91
N ASN A 146 -16.83 -12.22 -19.42
CA ASN A 146 -15.48 -12.19 -18.84
C ASN A 146 -15.39 -11.32 -17.57
N TYR A 147 -14.34 -11.56 -16.79
CA TYR A 147 -13.96 -10.67 -15.70
C TYR A 147 -13.04 -9.57 -16.25
N SER A 148 -13.02 -8.42 -15.58
CA SER A 148 -12.11 -7.34 -15.95
C SER A 148 -11.66 -6.54 -14.73
N PHE A 149 -10.41 -6.09 -14.75
CA PHE A 149 -9.90 -5.04 -13.87
C PHE A 149 -9.18 -3.97 -14.70
N THR A 150 -9.09 -2.77 -14.15
CA THR A 150 -8.29 -1.68 -14.74
C THR A 150 -7.15 -1.37 -13.80
N VAL A 151 -5.95 -1.24 -14.37
CA VAL A 151 -4.75 -0.90 -13.63
C VAL A 151 -4.72 0.60 -13.45
N SER A 152 -4.87 1.10 -12.23
CA SER A 152 -4.67 2.52 -11.98
C SER A 152 -3.19 2.87 -12.14
N GLY A 153 -2.92 3.99 -12.82
CA GLY A 153 -1.61 4.62 -12.74
C GLY A 153 -1.49 5.29 -11.39
N GLY A 154 -0.45 4.98 -10.63
CA GLY A 154 -0.09 5.78 -9.47
C GLY A 154 0.31 7.17 -9.96
N GLY A 155 -0.59 8.13 -9.91
CA GLY A 155 -0.36 9.51 -10.35
C GLY A 155 -1.63 10.34 -10.20
N GLY A 156 -1.65 11.17 -9.15
CA GLY A 156 -2.75 12.07 -8.80
C GLY A 156 -3.73 11.47 -7.79
N GLY A 157 -3.47 11.69 -6.49
CA GLY A 157 -4.46 11.59 -5.41
C GLY A 157 -5.41 10.40 -5.46
N SER A 158 -4.93 9.17 -5.24
CA SER A 158 -5.80 8.03 -4.91
C SER A 158 -5.03 6.83 -4.31
N THR A 159 -5.08 6.72 -2.97
CA THR A 159 -5.19 5.47 -2.19
C THR A 159 -4.25 4.28 -2.50
N ASN A 160 -2.97 4.49 -2.84
CA ASN A 160 -2.03 3.36 -2.90
C ASN A 160 -1.85 2.78 -1.49
N THR A 161 -2.36 1.57 -1.27
CA THR A 161 -2.18 0.76 -0.06
C THR A 161 -1.10 -0.28 -0.36
N GLY A 162 0.14 -0.03 0.07
CA GLY A 162 1.23 -1.01 0.00
C GLY A 162 2.35 -0.71 -1.00
N GLY A 163 3.60 -0.96 -0.57
CA GLY A 163 4.83 -0.69 -1.33
C GLY A 163 6.00 -0.39 -0.37
N SER A 164 7.24 -0.32 -0.86
CA SER A 164 8.39 0.18 -0.07
C SER A 164 9.06 1.38 -0.72
N LEU A 165 8.44 1.92 -1.78
CA LEU A 165 8.89 3.11 -2.50
C LEU A 165 7.80 4.19 -2.39
N PRO A 166 8.17 5.47 -2.30
CA PRO A 166 7.23 6.57 -2.25
C PRO A 166 6.67 6.96 -3.63
N PRO A 167 5.54 7.67 -3.65
CA PRO A 167 4.67 7.93 -2.49
C PRO A 167 3.88 6.66 -2.17
N SER A 168 3.78 6.31 -0.90
CA SER A 168 3.08 5.10 -0.45
C SER A 168 2.33 5.35 0.84
N THR A 169 1.01 5.16 0.81
CA THR A 169 0.18 5.10 2.00
C THR A 169 0.07 3.64 2.46
N ASN A 170 0.13 3.41 3.77
CA ASN A 170 0.06 2.07 4.35
C ASN A 170 0.98 1.03 3.68
N PRO A 171 2.30 1.33 3.50
CA PRO A 171 3.28 0.34 3.04
C PRO A 171 3.30 -0.89 3.95
N SER A 172 3.04 -0.65 5.24
CA SER A 172 2.67 -1.61 6.24
C SER A 172 1.50 -1.01 7.07
N PHE A 173 1.42 -1.39 8.33
CA PHE A 173 0.55 -0.76 9.32
C PHE A 173 1.38 -0.47 10.57
N GLY A 174 0.82 0.29 11.51
CA GLY A 174 1.44 0.40 12.81
C GLY A 174 1.55 -0.96 13.49
N GLN A 175 2.34 -1.03 14.56
CA GLN A 175 2.49 -2.26 15.36
C GLN A 175 2.04 -2.04 16.79
N ALA A 176 1.41 -3.06 17.38
CA ALA A 176 1.20 -3.09 18.81
C ALA A 176 2.56 -3.12 19.54
N GLY A 177 2.75 -2.22 20.50
CA GLY A 177 3.96 -2.08 21.29
C GLY A 177 4.13 -0.66 21.82
N THR A 178 4.67 -0.56 23.03
CA THR A 178 5.09 0.70 23.64
C THR A 178 6.34 1.24 22.93
N LYS A 179 6.40 2.55 22.74
CA LYS A 179 7.58 3.26 22.22
C LYS A 179 8.11 4.24 23.25
N THR A 180 9.42 4.44 23.23
CA THR A 180 10.04 5.55 23.95
C THR A 180 9.81 6.82 23.13
N VAL A 181 9.65 7.95 23.82
CA VAL A 181 9.57 9.27 23.18
C VAL A 181 10.74 10.07 23.71
N ASP A 182 11.87 9.96 23.05
CA ASP A 182 13.13 10.63 23.40
C ASP A 182 13.73 11.42 22.23
N GLY A 183 13.07 11.39 21.07
CA GLY A 183 13.47 12.08 19.86
C GLY A 183 14.54 11.32 19.11
N ALA A 184 14.85 10.06 19.43
CA ALA A 184 15.89 9.29 18.79
C ALA A 184 15.38 7.90 18.36
N ASN A 185 15.57 7.54 17.09
CA ASN A 185 15.26 6.18 16.66
C ASN A 185 16.37 5.20 17.12
N ASN A 186 16.23 4.66 18.33
CA ASN A 186 17.14 3.66 18.90
C ASN A 186 16.82 2.23 18.42
N SER A 187 16.51 2.09 17.12
CA SER A 187 16.02 0.86 16.48
C SER A 187 14.61 0.43 16.90
N GLU A 188 13.82 1.32 17.49
CA GLU A 188 12.43 1.02 17.84
C GLU A 188 11.47 1.28 16.68
N TRP A 189 11.81 2.17 15.74
CA TRP A 189 11.02 2.42 14.53
C TRP A 189 11.66 1.75 13.33
N GLY A 190 11.00 0.71 12.82
CA GLY A 190 11.41 -0.03 11.64
C GLY A 190 10.41 0.06 10.50
N THR A 191 10.71 -0.57 9.37
CA THR A 191 9.82 -0.62 8.19
C THR A 191 8.46 -1.22 8.49
N ASN A 192 8.37 -2.14 9.46
CA ASN A 192 7.11 -2.73 9.89
C ASN A 192 6.19 -1.76 10.66
N ASN A 193 6.69 -0.57 11.03
CA ASN A 193 5.89 0.48 11.66
C ASN A 193 5.45 1.55 10.67
N LEU A 194 5.88 1.50 9.41
CA LEU A 194 5.60 2.54 8.42
C LEU A 194 4.12 2.52 8.03
N ILE A 195 3.47 3.67 8.19
CA ILE A 195 2.10 3.89 7.74
C ILE A 195 2.02 4.87 6.58
N ALA A 196 3.08 5.62 6.29
CA ALA A 196 3.26 6.32 5.02
C ALA A 196 4.74 6.60 4.72
N ILE A 197 5.06 6.71 3.43
CA ILE A 197 6.36 7.12 2.89
C ILE A 197 6.06 8.17 1.82
N ASP A 198 6.77 9.28 1.87
CA ASP A 198 6.78 10.28 0.82
C ASP A 198 8.11 10.38 0.10
N LEU A 199 8.12 11.06 -1.04
CA LEU A 199 9.35 11.31 -1.78
C LEU A 199 10.24 12.24 -0.94
N ALA A 200 11.53 12.27 -1.25
CA ALA A 200 12.37 13.40 -0.88
C ALA A 200 12.37 14.41 -2.03
N ASN A 201 12.38 15.69 -1.68
CA ASN A 201 12.39 16.86 -2.57
C ASN A 201 11.17 16.92 -3.50
N ASP A 202 10.01 16.54 -2.96
CA ASP A 202 8.68 16.85 -3.49
C ASP A 202 8.01 17.99 -2.73
N ASP A 203 8.82 18.92 -2.23
CA ASP A 203 8.36 20.18 -1.65
C ASP A 203 8.48 21.34 -2.69
N PRO A 204 7.76 22.45 -2.51
CA PRO A 204 7.58 23.46 -3.54
C PRO A 204 8.80 24.34 -3.81
N ARG A 205 9.93 24.13 -3.11
CA ARG A 205 11.18 24.87 -3.37
C ARG A 205 11.73 24.62 -4.78
N SER A 206 11.42 23.48 -5.40
CA SER A 206 11.78 23.18 -6.80
C SER A 206 10.62 23.29 -7.80
N LEU A 207 9.41 23.69 -7.37
CA LEU A 207 8.24 23.70 -8.24
C LEU A 207 8.34 24.75 -9.36
N GLY A 208 8.24 24.32 -10.62
CA GLY A 208 8.40 25.21 -11.77
C GLY A 208 9.71 26.01 -11.71
N ASP A 209 9.60 27.34 -11.85
CA ASP A 209 10.77 28.23 -11.83
C ASP A 209 11.15 28.71 -10.41
N ASN A 210 10.57 28.15 -9.33
CA ASN A 210 10.68 28.67 -7.96
C ASN A 210 12.12 28.77 -7.46
N TRP A 211 12.85 27.66 -7.61
CA TRP A 211 14.21 27.46 -7.12
C TRP A 211 14.55 28.20 -5.81
N THR A 212 13.71 28.00 -4.78
CA THR A 212 13.82 28.66 -3.47
C THR A 212 14.62 27.83 -2.47
N MET A 213 15.61 27.06 -2.94
CA MET A 213 16.47 26.16 -2.14
C MET A 213 17.25 26.83 -0.99
N HIS A 214 17.26 28.16 -0.93
CA HIS A 214 17.80 28.92 0.20
C HIS A 214 16.90 28.90 1.44
N GLU A 215 15.64 28.48 1.30
CA GLU A 215 14.68 28.35 2.39
C GLU A 215 14.86 27.03 3.16
N THR A 216 14.33 26.97 4.38
CA THR A 216 14.29 25.73 5.18
C THR A 216 13.40 24.70 4.47
N PRO A 217 13.85 23.45 4.28
CA PRO A 217 13.01 22.36 3.73
C PRO A 217 11.85 22.05 4.67
N ALA A 218 10.66 21.88 4.09
CA ALA A 218 9.48 21.36 4.76
C ALA A 218 9.14 19.95 4.27
N ASP A 219 10.15 19.14 3.94
CA ASP A 219 10.02 17.86 3.23
C ASP A 219 9.85 16.66 4.19
N ILE A 220 8.63 16.14 4.31
CA ILE A 220 8.22 15.07 5.25
C ILE A 220 8.18 13.69 4.58
N THR A 221 9.22 12.91 4.78
CA THR A 221 9.45 11.69 3.98
C THR A 221 8.90 10.40 4.57
N HIS A 222 8.69 10.31 5.88
CA HIS A 222 8.27 9.06 6.52
C HIS A 222 7.37 9.30 7.71
N LEU A 223 6.37 8.43 7.87
CA LEU A 223 5.46 8.40 9.01
C LEU A 223 5.32 6.97 9.53
N TRP A 224 5.57 6.80 10.82
CA TRP A 224 5.44 5.54 11.54
C TRP A 224 4.37 5.63 12.62
N ALA A 225 3.78 4.48 12.94
CA ALA A 225 2.87 4.36 14.07
C ALA A 225 3.06 3.07 14.89
N ALA A 226 2.66 3.17 16.14
CA ALA A 226 2.49 2.06 17.07
C ALA A 226 1.41 2.38 18.09
N TRP A 227 0.95 1.39 18.84
CA TRP A 227 0.02 1.61 19.95
C TRP A 227 0.22 0.61 21.07
N ASP A 228 -0.11 0.99 22.28
CA ASP A 228 -0.27 0.06 23.40
C ASP A 228 -1.65 0.19 24.04
N ASP A 229 -1.79 -0.26 25.29
CA ASP A 229 -3.07 -0.21 26.01
C ASP A 229 -3.51 1.23 26.33
N ASN A 230 -2.57 2.17 26.38
CA ASN A 230 -2.78 3.51 26.90
C ASN A 230 -2.54 4.60 25.85
N ASN A 231 -1.63 4.40 24.90
CA ASN A 231 -1.18 5.46 23.99
C ASN A 231 -1.16 5.00 22.52
N LEU A 232 -1.46 5.97 21.66
CA LEU A 232 -0.98 5.99 20.28
C LEU A 232 0.43 6.59 20.27
N TYR A 233 1.33 5.99 19.50
CA TYR A 233 2.67 6.50 19.24
C TYR A 233 2.83 6.83 17.77
N LEU A 234 3.38 7.99 17.48
CA LEU A 234 3.73 8.44 16.14
C LEU A 234 5.20 8.82 16.11
N ALA A 235 5.84 8.57 14.98
CA ALA A 235 7.13 9.16 14.66
C ALA A 235 7.12 9.60 13.21
N TRP A 236 7.86 10.65 12.87
CA TRP A 236 7.96 11.15 11.50
C TRP A 236 9.32 11.77 11.22
N GLN A 237 9.70 11.78 9.95
CA GLN A 237 11.01 12.21 9.49
C GLN A 237 10.88 13.35 8.48
N PHE A 238 11.63 14.42 8.73
CA PHE A 238 11.95 15.44 7.74
C PHE A 238 13.35 15.24 7.18
N ALA A 239 13.51 15.34 5.87
CA ALA A 239 14.81 15.23 5.22
C ALA A 239 15.24 16.55 4.59
N ASP A 240 16.55 16.82 4.59
CA ASP A 240 17.14 17.95 3.87
C ASP A 240 18.19 17.45 2.89
N ILE A 241 17.74 17.11 1.68
CA ILE A 241 18.64 16.66 0.61
C ILE A 241 19.25 17.82 -0.20
N THR A 242 19.17 19.07 0.29
CA THR A 242 19.66 20.25 -0.43
C THR A 242 21.17 20.16 -0.72
N ASP A 243 21.94 19.42 0.08
CA ASP A 243 23.37 19.17 -0.20
C ASP A 243 23.61 18.43 -1.52
N TRP A 244 22.66 17.60 -1.95
CA TRP A 244 22.70 16.90 -3.23
C TRP A 244 22.14 17.74 -4.37
N ILE A 245 21.00 18.40 -4.14
CA ILE A 245 20.27 19.12 -5.20
C ILE A 245 20.93 20.46 -5.52
N ASP A 246 21.25 21.23 -4.50
CA ASP A 246 21.85 22.55 -4.63
C ASP A 246 22.80 22.83 -3.45
N GLY A 247 23.96 22.16 -3.48
CA GLY A 247 24.95 22.27 -2.40
C GLY A 247 25.49 23.69 -2.17
N ALA A 248 25.25 24.64 -3.08
CA ALA A 248 25.58 26.05 -2.84
C ALA A 248 24.60 26.73 -1.86
N ASN A 249 23.37 26.22 -1.76
CA ASN A 249 22.34 26.68 -0.84
C ASN A 249 22.19 25.77 0.40
N TYR A 250 22.91 24.65 0.47
CA TYR A 250 22.97 23.85 1.69
C TYR A 250 23.51 24.67 2.86
N GLY A 251 22.66 24.87 3.88
CA GLY A 251 22.99 25.72 5.03
C GLY A 251 22.40 27.13 5.00
N SER A 252 21.73 27.55 3.91
CA SER A 252 21.14 28.88 3.80
C SER A 252 19.93 29.08 4.72
N GLY A 253 18.99 28.13 4.73
CA GLY A 253 17.94 28.03 5.75
C GLY A 253 18.45 27.33 7.01
N ASP A 254 17.68 27.23 8.08
CA ASP A 254 18.01 26.35 9.23
C ASP A 254 17.43 24.94 9.01
N ALA A 255 17.86 23.95 9.78
CA ALA A 255 17.18 22.67 9.88
C ALA A 255 15.74 22.88 10.39
N LEU A 256 14.77 22.08 9.91
CA LEU A 256 13.37 22.29 10.26
C LEU A 256 13.12 22.24 11.78
N GLY A 257 13.78 21.32 12.50
CA GLY A 257 13.70 21.22 13.96
C GLY A 257 14.24 22.42 14.75
N ASN A 258 14.90 23.39 14.10
CA ASN A 258 15.27 24.65 14.74
C ASN A 258 14.32 25.81 14.37
N ASN A 259 13.38 25.58 13.45
CA ASN A 259 12.56 26.61 12.87
C ASN A 259 11.36 26.97 13.77
N GLN A 260 11.17 28.28 13.97
CA GLN A 260 10.13 28.82 14.82
C GLN A 260 8.84 29.21 14.08
N GLY A 261 8.93 29.45 12.78
CA GLY A 261 7.85 29.96 11.93
C GLY A 261 7.13 28.91 11.09
N ILE A 262 7.71 27.71 10.95
CA ILE A 262 7.09 26.57 10.28
C ILE A 262 6.41 25.69 11.33
N LEU A 263 5.14 25.41 11.08
CA LEU A 263 4.22 24.68 11.93
C LEU A 263 3.94 23.31 11.33
N GLN A 264 3.57 22.35 12.18
CA GLN A 264 3.11 21.04 11.76
C GLN A 264 1.73 20.80 12.37
N PHE A 265 0.84 20.22 11.57
CA PHE A 265 -0.51 19.86 11.97
C PHE A 265 -0.70 18.37 11.77
N ILE A 266 -0.93 17.64 12.87
CA ILE A 266 -1.24 16.21 12.85
C ILE A 266 -2.75 16.06 12.98
N SER A 267 -3.39 15.78 11.86
CA SER A 267 -4.82 15.52 11.75
C SER A 267 -5.10 14.05 12.02
N ILE A 268 -6.06 13.77 12.90
CA ILE A 268 -6.38 12.43 13.38
C ILE A 268 -7.87 12.14 13.16
N ASP A 269 -8.15 11.09 12.39
CA ASP A 269 -9.49 10.56 12.13
C ASP A 269 -9.73 9.30 12.97
N THR A 270 -10.67 9.39 13.90
CA THR A 270 -11.14 8.29 14.77
C THR A 270 -12.45 7.68 14.28
N GLY A 271 -13.00 8.16 13.15
CA GLY A 271 -14.25 7.70 12.54
C GLY A 271 -15.52 8.33 13.11
N ALA A 272 -15.43 9.41 13.90
CA ALA A 272 -16.60 10.04 14.54
C ALA A 272 -17.14 11.27 13.78
N GLY A 273 -16.45 11.71 12.72
CA GLY A 273 -16.79 12.87 11.91
C GLY A 273 -16.13 14.15 12.41
N GLY A 274 -15.42 14.83 11.52
CA GLY A 274 -14.47 15.90 11.87
C GLY A 274 -14.81 17.32 11.40
N SER A 275 -13.77 18.16 11.40
CA SER A 275 -13.77 19.53 10.85
C SER A 275 -12.99 19.56 9.54
N SER A 276 -13.49 20.28 8.53
CA SER A 276 -12.73 20.49 7.29
C SER A 276 -11.65 21.56 7.42
N SER A 277 -11.83 22.54 8.31
CA SER A 277 -10.88 23.65 8.48
C SER A 277 -9.78 23.32 9.48
N ASN A 278 -8.61 23.91 9.28
CA ASN A 278 -7.51 23.93 10.25
C ASN A 278 -7.89 24.62 11.58
N MET A 279 -7.41 24.10 12.70
CA MET A 279 -7.68 24.60 14.06
C MET A 279 -7.18 26.01 14.33
N TRP A 280 -6.17 26.47 13.58
CA TRP A 280 -5.63 27.82 13.65
C TRP A 280 -6.00 28.69 12.45
N GLY A 281 -6.98 28.26 11.64
CA GLY A 281 -7.46 29.04 10.50
C GLY A 281 -6.41 29.27 9.42
N LYS A 282 -5.53 28.28 9.23
CA LYS A 282 -4.60 28.21 8.10
C LYS A 282 -5.36 27.97 6.79
N ASN A 283 -4.68 28.19 5.67
CA ASN A 283 -5.28 28.10 4.35
C ASN A 283 -5.45 26.66 3.83
N ASP A 284 -5.22 25.65 4.66
CA ASP A 284 -5.47 24.26 4.35
C ASP A 284 -6.86 23.76 4.81
N SER A 285 -7.41 22.79 4.06
CA SER A 285 -8.68 22.15 4.39
C SER A 285 -8.80 20.70 3.90
N PHE A 286 -9.72 19.93 4.50
CA PHE A 286 -10.04 18.55 4.12
C PHE A 286 -11.42 18.44 3.47
N THR A 287 -11.58 17.56 2.48
CA THR A 287 -12.87 17.36 1.80
C THR A 287 -13.46 15.96 1.88
N SER A 288 -12.62 14.91 1.92
CA SER A 288 -13.05 13.51 1.86
C SER A 288 -13.21 12.91 3.26
N THR A 289 -12.11 12.84 4.01
CA THR A 289 -12.05 12.37 5.40
C THR A 289 -11.78 13.56 6.30
N LEU A 290 -12.65 13.79 7.28
CA LEU A 290 -12.54 14.94 8.18
C LEU A 290 -11.93 14.52 9.51
N PRO A 291 -10.87 15.18 9.99
CA PRO A 291 -10.23 14.84 11.27
C PRO A 291 -11.11 15.19 12.48
N ASP A 292 -11.23 14.23 13.39
CA ASP A 292 -11.90 14.41 14.68
C ASP A 292 -11.03 15.24 15.65
N TYR A 293 -9.71 15.10 15.52
CA TYR A 293 -8.71 15.81 16.32
C TYR A 293 -7.64 16.41 15.43
N GLN A 294 -7.11 17.57 15.80
CA GLN A 294 -5.93 18.14 15.19
C GLN A 294 -4.93 18.55 16.26
N VAL A 295 -3.68 18.14 16.09
CA VAL A 295 -2.55 18.55 16.93
C VAL A 295 -1.78 19.62 16.17
N ALA A 296 -1.54 20.78 16.76
CA ALA A 296 -0.72 21.83 16.17
C ALA A 296 0.55 22.01 17.00
N ILE A 297 1.70 22.01 16.33
CA ILE A 297 3.02 22.19 16.95
C ILE A 297 3.89 23.13 16.12
N ARG A 298 4.81 23.82 16.81
CA ARG A 298 5.95 24.45 16.15
C ARG A 298 7.00 23.40 15.84
N SER A 299 7.72 23.57 14.73
CA SER A 299 8.74 22.60 14.33
C SER A 299 9.89 22.48 15.33
N ASP A 300 10.22 23.53 16.08
CA ASP A 300 11.22 23.46 17.16
C ASP A 300 10.72 22.87 18.49
N LEU A 301 9.47 22.37 18.54
CA LEU A 301 8.79 21.89 19.74
C LEU A 301 8.87 22.86 20.93
N TRP A 302 8.88 24.17 20.68
CA TRP A 302 8.97 25.16 21.75
C TRP A 302 7.84 24.99 22.77
N SER A 303 8.23 24.81 24.03
CA SER A 303 7.30 24.57 25.14
C SER A 303 6.29 25.71 25.26
N GLY A 304 5.00 25.36 25.27
CA GLY A 304 3.90 26.33 25.39
C GLY A 304 3.29 26.79 24.06
N ALA A 305 3.67 26.22 22.92
CA ALA A 305 3.04 26.47 21.62
C ALA A 305 2.51 25.20 20.94
N SER A 306 2.18 24.18 21.73
CA SER A 306 1.75 22.87 21.23
C SER A 306 0.43 22.45 21.86
N TYR A 307 -0.53 22.11 20.99
CA TYR A 307 -1.93 21.98 21.35
C TYR A 307 -2.59 20.82 20.62
N ILE A 308 -3.64 20.26 21.23
CA ILE A 308 -4.58 19.36 20.58
C ILE A 308 -5.99 19.95 20.67
N SER A 309 -6.71 19.93 19.56
CA SER A 309 -8.10 20.37 19.46
C SER A 309 -9.00 19.22 19.03
N LYS A 310 -10.18 19.12 19.64
CA LYS A 310 -11.24 18.20 19.25
C LYS A 310 -12.32 18.95 18.47
N SER A 311 -12.71 18.40 17.32
CA SER A 311 -13.82 18.92 16.52
C SER A 311 -15.14 18.72 17.24
N VAL A 312 -15.95 19.77 17.33
CA VAL A 312 -17.32 19.71 17.84
C VAL A 312 -18.23 20.50 16.91
N GLY A 313 -19.23 19.83 16.33
CA GLY A 313 -20.15 20.47 15.39
C GLY A 313 -19.48 20.88 14.07
N GLY A 314 -18.41 20.19 13.68
CA GLY A 314 -17.68 20.45 12.43
C GLY A 314 -16.64 21.57 12.52
N VAL A 315 -16.25 21.99 13.73
CA VAL A 315 -15.29 23.08 13.96
C VAL A 315 -14.33 22.70 15.08
N PHE A 316 -13.04 22.97 14.89
CA PHE A 316 -12.04 22.91 15.96
C PHE A 316 -12.11 24.15 16.86
N ALA A 317 -11.94 23.95 18.16
CA ALA A 317 -11.66 25.06 19.07
C ALA A 317 -10.24 25.60 18.80
N GLY A 318 -10.03 26.90 19.02
CA GLY A 318 -8.75 27.59 18.81
C GLY A 318 -8.28 28.45 19.99
N ASP A 319 -8.91 28.31 21.16
CA ASP A 319 -8.57 29.07 22.36
C ASP A 319 -8.78 28.19 23.61
N GLU A 320 -7.75 28.15 24.48
CA GLU A 320 -7.74 27.41 25.76
C GLU A 320 -8.85 27.87 26.71
N SER A 321 -9.31 29.12 26.59
CA SER A 321 -10.41 29.66 27.40
C SER A 321 -11.77 29.01 27.09
N LEU A 322 -11.88 28.31 25.93
CA LEU A 322 -13.12 27.72 25.42
C LEU A 322 -13.39 26.28 25.95
N GLY A 323 -12.56 25.74 26.85
CA GLY A 323 -12.87 24.54 27.63
C GLY A 323 -12.15 23.25 27.19
N THR A 324 -12.81 22.09 27.40
CA THR A 324 -12.21 20.74 27.35
C THR A 324 -11.77 20.25 25.96
N ASN A 325 -12.02 21.02 24.89
CA ASN A 325 -11.78 20.61 23.51
C ASN A 325 -10.55 21.27 22.88
N TYR A 326 -9.82 22.12 23.61
CA TYR A 326 -8.54 22.69 23.18
C TYR A 326 -7.57 22.63 24.35
N LEU A 327 -6.59 21.74 24.28
CA LEU A 327 -5.71 21.41 25.39
C LEU A 327 -4.24 21.60 25.02
N THR A 328 -3.46 22.15 25.94
CA THR A 328 -2.00 22.03 25.88
C THR A 328 -1.59 20.56 25.99
N PHE A 329 -0.40 20.22 25.50
CA PHE A 329 0.16 18.88 25.64
C PHE A 329 0.17 18.38 27.09
N ALA A 330 0.55 19.25 28.04
CA ALA A 330 0.57 18.90 29.45
C ALA A 330 -0.83 18.54 29.99
N MET A 331 -1.88 19.25 29.57
CA MET A 331 -3.26 18.95 29.97
C MET A 331 -3.79 17.66 29.33
N ALA A 332 -3.41 17.39 28.08
CA ALA A 332 -3.82 16.19 27.36
C ALA A 332 -2.95 14.95 27.68
N GLY A 333 -1.85 15.11 28.41
CA GLY A 333 -0.89 14.05 28.72
C GLY A 333 -0.02 13.63 27.52
N ILE A 334 0.08 14.48 26.50
CA ILE A 334 0.89 14.23 25.30
C ILE A 334 2.36 14.51 25.62
N ASN A 335 3.24 13.59 25.23
CA ASN A 335 4.69 13.81 25.24
C ASN A 335 5.19 13.83 23.80
N ALA A 336 6.09 14.75 23.48
CA ALA A 336 6.77 14.80 22.19
C ALA A 336 8.24 15.13 22.38
N ALA A 337 9.07 14.62 21.48
CA ALA A 337 10.50 14.86 21.45
C ALA A 337 10.99 14.92 20.00
N GLN A 338 12.13 15.57 19.78
CA GLN A 338 12.76 15.67 18.48
C GLN A 338 14.29 15.59 18.59
N VAL A 339 14.94 15.25 17.49
CA VAL A 339 16.38 15.46 17.31
C VAL A 339 16.69 15.95 15.90
N VAL A 340 17.52 16.98 15.81
CA VAL A 340 18.11 17.47 14.56
C VAL A 340 19.42 16.70 14.30
N GLY A 341 19.73 16.45 13.04
CA GLY A 341 20.93 15.73 12.63
C GLY A 341 20.75 14.21 12.58
N ASN A 342 19.50 13.74 12.49
CA ASN A 342 19.18 12.31 12.50
C ASN A 342 18.22 11.94 11.38
N ASN A 343 18.52 10.82 10.72
CA ASN A 343 17.64 10.17 9.77
C ASN A 343 17.31 8.76 10.27
N ALA A 344 16.06 8.54 10.62
CA ALA A 344 15.55 7.26 11.12
C ALA A 344 15.25 6.24 10.01
N ALA A 345 15.14 6.69 8.74
CA ALA A 345 14.76 5.84 7.63
C ALA A 345 15.92 4.95 7.14
N SER A 346 15.59 3.80 6.55
CA SER A 346 16.56 2.88 5.94
C SER A 346 16.86 3.20 4.48
N SER A 347 16.03 4.03 3.85
CA SER A 347 16.12 4.49 2.46
C SER A 347 15.46 5.86 2.36
N LEU A 348 15.83 6.65 1.36
CA LEU A 348 15.29 7.99 1.16
C LEU A 348 15.11 8.24 -0.33
N TRP A 349 14.04 7.69 -0.90
CA TRP A 349 13.78 7.78 -2.32
C TRP A 349 13.13 9.11 -2.65
N GLY A 350 13.64 9.79 -3.68
CA GLY A 350 13.10 11.08 -4.09
C GLY A 350 13.41 11.42 -5.53
N VAL A 351 13.15 12.67 -5.87
CA VAL A 351 13.39 13.24 -7.20
C VAL A 351 14.34 14.44 -7.12
N PRO A 352 15.16 14.67 -8.15
CA PRO A 352 16.07 15.82 -8.14
C PRO A 352 15.37 17.16 -8.35
N ASP A 353 14.11 17.12 -8.78
CA ASP A 353 13.25 18.26 -9.07
C ASP A 353 11.80 17.74 -9.02
N VAL A 354 10.92 18.44 -8.31
CA VAL A 354 9.52 18.04 -8.14
C VAL A 354 8.76 17.98 -9.47
N ASP A 355 9.13 18.81 -10.45
CA ASP A 355 8.51 18.79 -11.78
C ASP A 355 8.74 17.45 -12.48
N ASN A 356 9.82 16.72 -12.16
CA ASN A 356 10.02 15.38 -12.72
C ASN A 356 8.92 14.42 -12.28
N TYR A 357 8.50 14.50 -11.02
CA TYR A 357 7.43 13.69 -10.46
C TYR A 357 6.06 14.14 -11.01
N LEU A 358 5.81 15.44 -11.08
CA LEU A 358 4.55 15.98 -11.59
C LEU A 358 4.34 15.71 -13.09
N ASN A 359 5.42 15.75 -13.89
CA ASN A 359 5.36 15.50 -15.33
C ASN A 359 5.31 14.00 -15.68
N ASP A 360 6.03 13.17 -14.93
CA ASP A 360 6.00 11.72 -15.08
C ASP A 360 6.05 11.03 -13.71
N PRO A 361 4.91 10.52 -13.21
CA PRO A 361 4.89 9.82 -11.93
C PRO A 361 5.63 8.47 -11.98
N ASN A 362 6.13 8.04 -13.14
CA ASN A 362 7.03 6.89 -13.29
C ASN A 362 8.51 7.30 -13.38
N THR A 363 8.83 8.56 -13.10
CA THR A 363 10.20 9.05 -13.10
C THR A 363 11.08 8.17 -12.21
N ALA A 364 12.32 7.94 -12.65
CA ALA A 364 13.24 7.11 -11.91
C ALA A 364 13.62 7.81 -10.59
N LEU A 365 13.31 7.16 -9.47
CA LEU A 365 13.66 7.66 -8.15
C LEU A 365 15.15 7.45 -7.85
N THR A 366 15.72 8.39 -7.12
CA THR A 366 17.08 8.29 -6.58
C THR A 366 17.00 8.05 -5.08
N ASP A 367 17.79 7.10 -4.57
CA ASP A 367 17.94 6.90 -3.12
C ASP A 367 19.01 7.86 -2.58
N TYR A 368 18.55 8.91 -1.92
CA TYR A 368 19.36 9.94 -1.28
C TYR A 368 19.80 9.56 0.14
N ILE A 369 19.67 8.30 0.57
CA ILE A 369 20.01 7.91 1.96
C ILE A 369 21.46 8.21 2.37
N THR A 370 22.35 8.40 1.40
CA THR A 370 23.76 8.78 1.60
C THR A 370 24.02 10.29 1.70
N HIS A 371 22.98 11.13 1.68
CA HIS A 371 23.11 12.58 1.85
C HIS A 371 23.57 12.99 3.26
N ASN A 372 23.88 14.28 3.43
CA ASN A 372 24.29 14.84 4.71
C ASN A 372 23.09 15.02 5.66
N LYS A 373 22.91 14.04 6.53
CA LYS A 373 21.83 13.99 7.54
C LYS A 373 21.88 15.08 8.62
N GLY A 374 22.88 15.97 8.61
CA GLY A 374 23.11 16.96 9.66
C GLY A 374 21.97 17.96 9.88
N ARG A 375 21.02 18.03 8.93
CA ARG A 375 19.86 18.95 8.97
C ARG A 375 18.51 18.22 8.91
N ASP A 376 18.54 16.90 8.80
CA ASP A 376 17.35 16.06 8.96
C ASP A 376 16.80 16.21 10.38
N THR A 377 15.49 16.09 10.52
CA THR A 377 14.85 16.16 11.83
C THR A 377 13.91 14.99 12.03
N PHE A 378 14.12 14.25 13.12
CA PHE A 378 13.27 13.14 13.53
C PHE A 378 12.43 13.54 14.73
N TYR A 379 11.15 13.18 14.70
CA TYR A 379 10.19 13.49 15.75
C TYR A 379 9.52 12.23 16.28
N GLU A 380 9.13 12.28 17.55
CA GLU A 380 8.33 11.25 18.20
C GLU A 380 7.24 11.90 19.06
N MET A 381 6.11 11.21 19.16
CA MET A 381 4.98 11.63 19.99
C MET A 381 4.26 10.43 20.61
N SER A 382 3.84 10.58 21.86
CA SER A 382 2.86 9.72 22.51
C SER A 382 1.60 10.52 22.81
N ILE A 383 0.46 9.99 22.39
CA ILE A 383 -0.86 10.58 22.61
C ILE A 383 -1.70 9.58 23.41
N PRO A 384 -2.15 9.93 24.63
CA PRO A 384 -3.05 9.05 25.37
C PRO A 384 -4.32 8.76 24.56
N LEU A 385 -4.67 7.47 24.44
CA LEU A 385 -5.89 7.04 23.76
C LEU A 385 -7.13 7.67 24.40
N THR A 386 -7.09 7.89 25.71
CA THR A 386 -8.16 8.59 26.45
C THR A 386 -8.33 10.04 26.00
N ALA A 387 -7.27 10.74 25.59
CA ALA A 387 -7.36 12.09 25.03
C ALA A 387 -8.08 12.08 23.66
N LEU A 388 -7.93 10.99 22.91
CA LEU A 388 -8.62 10.74 21.64
C LEU A 388 -10.01 10.11 21.84
N GLY A 389 -10.46 9.91 23.08
CA GLY A 389 -11.74 9.24 23.37
C GLY A 389 -11.77 7.76 22.98
N LEU A 390 -10.59 7.13 22.87
CA LEU A 390 -10.41 5.75 22.44
C LEU A 390 -9.96 4.86 23.59
N THR A 391 -10.14 3.57 23.37
CA THR A 391 -9.46 2.47 24.05
C THR A 391 -8.64 1.70 23.01
N ARG A 392 -7.70 0.87 23.46
CA ARG A 392 -7.01 -0.05 22.55
C ARG A 392 -7.97 -0.87 21.69
N SER A 393 -9.00 -1.45 22.31
CA SER A 393 -9.97 -2.28 21.59
C SER A 393 -10.76 -1.51 20.54
N SER A 394 -11.13 -0.25 20.80
CA SER A 394 -11.83 0.56 19.80
C SER A 394 -10.88 1.01 18.68
N LEU A 395 -9.61 1.29 18.98
CA LEU A 395 -8.59 1.57 17.96
C LEU A 395 -8.39 0.35 17.06
N GLU A 396 -8.22 -0.84 17.63
CA GLU A 396 -8.00 -2.07 16.86
C GLU A 396 -9.24 -2.49 16.03
N ALA A 397 -10.45 -2.15 16.50
CA ALA A 397 -11.69 -2.52 15.81
C ALA A 397 -12.10 -1.54 14.70
N ASN A 398 -11.92 -0.23 14.91
CA ASN A 398 -12.41 0.81 14.01
C ASN A 398 -11.28 1.45 13.17
N GLY A 399 -10.05 1.25 13.62
CA GLY A 399 -8.87 1.93 13.14
C GLY A 399 -8.83 3.42 13.45
N ILE A 400 -7.72 4.01 13.05
CA ILE A 400 -7.42 5.43 13.22
C ILE A 400 -6.60 5.87 12.00
N GLY A 401 -6.97 7.02 11.45
CA GLY A 401 -6.28 7.67 10.34
C GLY A 401 -5.38 8.78 10.87
N VAL A 402 -4.21 8.94 10.25
CA VAL A 402 -3.27 10.03 10.53
C VAL A 402 -2.89 10.71 9.23
N PHE A 403 -2.88 12.04 9.23
CA PHE A 403 -2.40 12.88 8.15
C PHE A 403 -1.61 14.02 8.77
N ILE A 404 -0.39 14.28 8.29
CA ILE A 404 0.44 15.39 8.76
C ILE A 404 0.61 16.35 7.60
N ASN A 405 0.35 17.64 7.85
CA ASN A 405 0.75 18.71 6.94
C ASN A 405 1.69 19.67 7.67
N VAL A 406 2.59 20.30 6.90
CA VAL A 406 3.63 21.20 7.42
C VAL A 406 3.64 22.47 6.60
N GLY A 407 3.83 23.62 7.24
CA GLY A 407 3.86 24.90 6.55
C GLY A 407 3.64 26.07 7.48
N SER A 408 3.28 27.23 6.93
CA SER A 408 3.03 28.44 7.73
C SER A 408 1.63 28.98 7.52
N GLN A 409 1.36 29.78 6.48
CA GLN A 409 0.01 30.26 6.18
C GLN A 409 -0.78 29.20 5.40
N SER A 410 -0.15 28.60 4.38
CA SER A 410 -0.56 27.37 3.70
C SER A 410 0.42 26.23 4.01
N SER A 411 0.12 25.02 3.53
CA SER A 411 1.00 23.86 3.66
C SER A 411 2.01 23.82 2.52
N LEU A 412 3.23 23.41 2.83
CA LEU A 412 4.30 23.23 1.87
C LEU A 412 4.52 21.76 1.55
N ASP A 413 4.06 20.86 2.41
CA ASP A 413 4.15 19.43 2.20
C ASP A 413 3.18 18.67 3.11
N THR A 414 2.95 17.40 2.80
CA THR A 414 2.04 16.52 3.51
C THR A 414 2.51 15.07 3.53
N ILE A 415 2.16 14.33 4.58
CA ILE A 415 2.25 12.87 4.58
C ILE A 415 0.96 12.26 5.16
N PRO A 416 0.25 11.38 4.43
CA PRO A 416 0.50 10.95 3.06
C PRO A 416 0.52 12.07 2.00
N ASN A 417 1.33 11.87 0.96
CA ASN A 417 1.48 12.77 -0.18
C ASN A 417 0.14 13.26 -0.73
N ASP A 418 -0.01 14.57 -0.85
CA ASP A 418 -1.14 15.23 -1.49
C ASP A 418 -0.62 16.27 -2.46
N GLY A 419 -1.10 16.23 -3.71
CA GLY A 419 -0.65 17.15 -4.75
C GLY A 419 -1.14 18.58 -4.57
N ALA A 420 -1.97 18.86 -3.57
CA ALA A 420 -2.42 20.22 -3.26
C ALA A 420 -1.25 21.16 -2.93
N THR A 421 -0.19 20.68 -2.27
CA THR A 421 0.97 21.50 -1.86
C THR A 421 2.00 21.73 -2.96
N LEU A 422 1.61 21.45 -4.22
CA LEU A 422 2.45 21.48 -5.42
C LEU A 422 1.68 21.98 -6.65
N ASP A 423 0.68 22.86 -6.45
CA ASP A 423 -0.24 23.32 -7.49
C ASP A 423 -0.11 24.81 -7.88
N THR A 424 0.69 25.58 -7.15
CA THR A 424 0.86 27.04 -7.30
C THR A 424 2.34 27.41 -7.56
N PRO A 425 2.83 27.28 -8.81
CA PRO A 425 4.18 27.69 -9.16
C PRO A 425 4.35 29.20 -9.15
N GLY A 426 5.57 29.65 -8.83
CA GLY A 426 6.02 31.03 -8.78
C GLY A 426 6.54 31.45 -7.40
N VAL A 427 7.19 32.61 -7.34
CA VAL A 427 7.77 33.16 -6.12
C VAL A 427 7.19 34.52 -5.74
N GLU A 428 7.02 34.72 -4.44
CA GLU A 428 6.69 36.00 -3.82
C GLU A 428 7.82 37.03 -3.93
N VAL A 429 7.54 38.26 -3.52
CA VAL A 429 8.48 39.41 -3.56
C VAL A 429 9.80 39.12 -2.81
N TYR A 430 9.79 38.24 -1.81
CA TYR A 430 10.96 37.85 -1.04
C TYR A 430 11.64 36.57 -1.52
N ASN A 431 11.25 36.07 -2.70
CA ASN A 431 11.74 34.84 -3.29
C ASN A 431 11.37 33.57 -2.49
N SER A 432 10.22 33.61 -1.82
CA SER A 432 9.57 32.44 -1.21
C SER A 432 8.55 31.84 -2.18
N SER A 433 8.31 30.53 -2.14
CA SER A 433 7.29 29.91 -3.00
C SER A 433 5.90 30.52 -2.77
N PHE A 434 5.08 30.66 -3.81
CA PHE A 434 3.67 31.06 -3.67
C PHE A 434 2.84 30.06 -2.85
N GLU A 435 3.28 28.82 -2.78
CA GLU A 435 2.76 27.74 -1.94
C GLU A 435 2.81 28.11 -0.44
N TRP A 436 3.56 29.14 -0.04
CA TRP A 436 3.53 29.60 1.35
C TRP A 436 2.19 30.21 1.76
N SER A 437 1.39 30.70 0.80
CA SER A 437 0.24 31.56 1.08
C SER A 437 -1.01 31.26 0.26
N ASP A 438 -0.98 30.24 -0.59
CA ASP A 438 -2.11 29.76 -1.37
C ASP A 438 -3.14 29.02 -0.50
N TYR A 439 -3.97 28.18 -1.12
CA TYR A 439 -5.07 27.48 -0.45
C TYR A 439 -5.08 26.00 -0.83
N ASP A 440 -4.72 25.16 0.14
CA ASP A 440 -4.72 23.72 -0.04
C ASP A 440 -6.07 23.09 0.29
N VAL A 441 -6.51 22.19 -0.60
CA VAL A 441 -7.67 21.34 -0.36
C VAL A 441 -7.25 19.89 -0.47
N PHE A 442 -6.94 19.27 0.67
CA PHE A 442 -6.48 17.89 0.73
C PHE A 442 -7.58 16.91 0.33
N THR A 443 -7.16 15.94 -0.47
CA THR A 443 -7.98 14.87 -1.03
C THR A 443 -7.42 13.48 -0.71
N SER A 444 -6.13 13.39 -0.40
CA SER A 444 -5.44 12.16 -0.05
C SER A 444 -6.03 11.51 1.20
N PRO A 445 -6.13 10.16 1.21
CA PRO A 445 -6.62 9.45 2.37
C PRO A 445 -5.62 9.54 3.52
N PHE A 446 -6.14 9.49 4.74
CA PHE A 446 -5.32 9.39 5.94
C PHE A 446 -4.62 8.02 5.99
N ALA A 447 -3.37 7.99 6.44
CA ALA A 447 -2.64 6.76 6.71
C ALA A 447 -3.28 5.99 7.87
N ARG A 448 -3.59 4.71 7.68
CA ARG A 448 -4.24 3.89 8.71
C ARG A 448 -3.22 3.29 9.68
N VAL A 449 -3.46 3.39 10.98
CA VAL A 449 -2.56 2.75 11.97
C VAL A 449 -2.77 1.24 12.06
N VAL A 450 -3.99 0.76 11.80
CA VAL A 450 -4.33 -0.68 11.77
C VAL A 450 -5.01 -1.03 10.46
N LYS A 451 -5.01 -2.32 10.12
CA LYS A 451 -5.58 -2.88 8.88
C LYS A 451 -7.10 -2.82 8.84
#